data_AF-A0A8K1CNH7-F1
#
_entry.id   AF-A0A8K1CNH7-F1
#
_cell.length_a   1.000
_cell.length_b   1.000
_cell.length_c   1.000
_cell.angle_alpha   90.00
_cell.angle_beta   90.00
_cell.angle_gamma   90.00
#
_symmetry.space_group_name_H-M   'P 1'
#
loop_
_entity.id
_entity.type
_entity.pdbx_description
1 polymer ?
#
loop_
_entity_poly.entity_id
_entity_poly.type
_entity_poly.pdbx_seq_one_letter_code
_entity_poly.pdbx_strand_id
1 'polypeptide(L)'
;MRVGIVPEFAASYTFPRTLGRQLTNEMLMLSRRIDAKRALAHGLVSQVFPVEDFLTKVFEDLAPMLNTPTTAKNLPTYKRLLRREDEARVRDAIQHEYAEFDRLFLTGTPQEATAAFLASLKLKF
;
A
#
# COMPACT_ATOMS: atom_id res chain seq x y z
N MET A 1 -2.12 -4.45 -14.90
CA MET A 1 -2.46 -5.72 -14.23
C MET A 1 -1.51 -6.79 -14.76
N ARG A 2 -0.52 -7.23 -13.97
CA ARG A 2 0.53 -8.14 -14.46
C ARG A 2 0.29 -9.62 -14.16
N VAL A 3 -0.47 -9.92 -13.10
CA VAL A 3 -0.68 -11.29 -12.61
C VAL A 3 -2.16 -11.70 -12.57
N GLY A 4 -3.05 -10.93 -13.22
CA GLY A 4 -4.45 -11.29 -13.41
C GLY A 4 -5.34 -11.24 -12.16
N ILE A 5 -4.90 -10.57 -11.09
CA ILE A 5 -5.62 -10.45 -9.81
C ILE A 5 -6.32 -9.09 -9.67
N VAL A 6 -7.28 -9.03 -8.75
CA VAL A 6 -7.93 -7.79 -8.27
C VAL A 6 -7.02 -7.04 -7.27
N PRO A 7 -7.31 -5.78 -6.93
CA PRO A 7 -6.71 -5.15 -5.76
C PRO A 7 -6.94 -6.00 -4.50
N GLU A 8 -5.97 -6.02 -3.60
CA GLU A 8 -6.00 -6.78 -2.34
C GLU A 8 -5.55 -5.90 -1.17
N PHE A 9 -5.75 -6.40 0.06
CA PHE A 9 -5.32 -5.75 1.31
C PHE A 9 -5.93 -4.34 1.53
N ALA A 10 -7.20 -4.18 1.17
CA ALA A 10 -7.93 -2.92 1.16
C ALA A 10 -7.40 -1.88 0.16
N ALA A 11 -6.62 -2.26 -0.85
CA ALA A 11 -6.11 -1.33 -1.84
C ALA A 11 -7.24 -0.64 -2.63
N SER A 12 -8.38 -1.31 -2.84
CA SER A 12 -9.57 -0.72 -3.47
C SER A 12 -10.18 0.43 -2.66
N TYR A 13 -9.97 0.46 -1.34
CA TYR A 13 -10.42 1.54 -0.46
C TYR A 13 -9.31 2.58 -0.17
N THR A 14 -8.13 2.10 0.22
CA THR A 14 -7.05 2.94 0.73
C THR A 14 -6.37 3.75 -0.38
N PHE A 15 -6.13 3.15 -1.57
CA PHE A 15 -5.42 3.86 -2.63
C PHE A 15 -6.23 5.05 -3.17
N PRO A 16 -7.52 4.93 -3.53
CA PRO A 16 -8.28 6.09 -3.98
C PRO A 16 -8.38 7.19 -2.93
N ARG A 17 -8.48 6.82 -1.65
CA ARG A 17 -8.59 7.74 -0.52
C ARG A 17 -7.29 8.50 -0.26
N THR A 18 -6.14 7.86 -0.40
CA THR A 18 -4.83 8.48 -0.18
C THR A 18 -4.29 9.18 -1.43
N LEU A 19 -4.41 8.56 -2.60
CA LEU A 19 -3.69 8.95 -3.83
C LEU A 19 -4.57 9.68 -4.85
N GLY A 20 -5.89 9.66 -4.66
CA GLY A 20 -6.85 10.02 -5.69
C GLY A 20 -6.99 8.96 -6.78
N ARG A 21 -8.06 9.09 -7.58
CA ARG A 21 -8.44 8.09 -8.60
C ARG A 21 -7.41 7.94 -9.72
N GLN A 22 -6.80 9.05 -10.16
CA GLN A 22 -5.89 9.07 -11.29
C GLN A 22 -4.63 8.24 -11.00
N LEU A 23 -3.96 8.51 -9.88
CA LEU A 23 -2.75 7.79 -9.50
C LEU A 23 -3.05 6.33 -9.12
N THR A 24 -4.20 6.08 -8.49
CA THR A 24 -4.66 4.72 -8.21
C THR A 24 -4.78 3.89 -9.49
N ASN A 25 -5.39 4.43 -10.55
CA ASN A 25 -5.52 3.71 -11.81
C ASN A 25 -4.16 3.48 -12.47
N GLU A 26 -3.23 4.44 -12.40
CA GLU A 26 -1.86 4.25 -12.88
C GLU A 26 -1.16 3.10 -12.14
N MET A 27 -1.25 3.06 -10.81
CA MET A 27 -0.54 2.07 -10.00
C MET A 27 -1.20 0.69 -10.09
N LEU A 28 -2.53 0.60 -9.94
CA LEU A 28 -3.23 -0.68 -9.84
C LEU A 28 -3.59 -1.25 -11.22
N MET A 29 -4.24 -0.45 -12.07
CA MET A 29 -4.69 -0.93 -13.39
C MET A 29 -3.54 -0.99 -14.39
N LEU A 30 -2.73 0.08 -14.48
CA LEU A 30 -1.60 0.13 -15.43
C LEU A 30 -0.31 -0.49 -14.87
N SER A 31 -0.28 -0.87 -13.59
CA SER A 31 0.90 -1.45 -12.94
C SER A 31 2.16 -0.58 -13.10
N ARG A 32 2.00 0.74 -13.07
CA ARG A 32 3.11 1.70 -13.11
C ARG A 32 3.75 1.80 -11.74
N ARG A 33 5.09 1.82 -11.74
CA ARG A 33 5.87 2.15 -10.54
C ARG A 33 5.92 3.66 -10.40
N ILE A 34 6.00 4.12 -9.15
CA ILE A 34 6.25 5.52 -8.81
C ILE A 34 7.53 5.62 -8.00
N ASP A 35 8.21 6.75 -8.09
CA ASP A 35 9.36 7.05 -7.26
C ASP A 35 8.95 7.67 -5.92
N ALA A 36 9.93 7.83 -5.01
CA ALA A 36 9.69 8.39 -3.68
C ALA A 36 9.18 9.84 -3.73
N LYS A 37 9.63 10.64 -4.71
CA LYS A 37 9.22 12.04 -4.87
C LYS A 37 7.74 12.15 -5.25
N ARG A 38 7.28 11.33 -6.19
CA ARG A 38 5.87 11.26 -6.58
C ARG A 38 5.03 10.67 -5.46
N ALA A 39 5.52 9.64 -4.75
CA ALA A 39 4.84 9.11 -3.57
C ALA A 39 4.61 10.19 -2.49
N LEU A 40 5.62 11.04 -2.24
CA LEU A 40 5.52 12.16 -1.29
C LEU A 40 4.51 13.21 -1.77
N ALA A 41 4.58 13.61 -3.04
CA ALA A 41 3.68 14.61 -3.63
C ALA A 41 2.19 14.21 -3.56
N HIS A 42 1.90 12.91 -3.46
CA HIS A 42 0.55 12.35 -3.37
C HIS A 42 0.22 11.80 -1.97
N GLY A 43 1.05 12.03 -0.96
CA GLY A 43 0.76 11.65 0.43
C GLY A 43 0.82 10.15 0.72
N LEU A 44 1.42 9.34 -0.16
CA LEU A 44 1.66 7.91 0.12
C LEU A 44 2.74 7.73 1.19
N VAL A 45 3.74 8.61 1.18
CA VAL A 45 4.80 8.69 2.20
C VAL A 45 4.80 10.09 2.79
N SER A 46 5.17 10.21 4.06
CA SER A 46 5.19 11.51 4.76
C SER A 46 6.51 12.26 4.57
N GLN A 47 7.61 11.56 4.35
CA GLN A 47 8.96 12.13 4.20
C GLN A 47 9.82 11.24 3.28
N VAL A 48 10.85 11.85 2.68
CA VAL A 48 11.85 11.16 1.85
C VAL A 48 13.23 11.57 2.35
N PHE A 49 14.07 10.59 2.65
CA PHE A 49 15.44 10.78 3.10
C PHE A 49 16.43 10.26 2.05
N PRO A 50 17.67 10.77 2.01
CA PRO A 50 18.76 10.16 1.25
C PRO A 50 18.94 8.69 1.63
N VAL A 51 19.49 7.90 0.70
CA VAL A 51 19.75 6.48 0.96
C VAL A 51 20.92 6.32 1.92
N GLU A 52 21.90 7.23 1.82
CA GLU A 52 22.99 7.39 2.76
C GLU A 52 22.41 7.77 4.13
N ASP A 53 22.76 7.01 5.17
CA ASP A 53 22.32 7.23 6.55
C ASP A 53 20.79 7.21 6.77
N PHE A 54 20.02 6.59 5.87
CA PHE A 54 18.55 6.57 5.89
C PHE A 54 17.97 6.29 7.29
N LEU A 55 18.39 5.18 7.92
CA LEU A 55 17.87 4.78 9.22
C LEU A 55 18.24 5.77 10.33
N THR A 56 19.47 6.29 10.30
CA THR A 56 19.94 7.30 11.25
C THR A 56 19.04 8.53 11.20
N LYS A 57 18.75 9.03 9.99
CA LYS A 57 17.86 10.19 9.79
C LYS A 57 16.42 9.94 10.22
N VAL A 58 15.89 8.75 9.95
CA VAL A 58 14.55 8.36 10.41
C VAL A 58 14.49 8.34 11.95
N PHE A 59 15.47 7.78 12.63
CA PHE A 59 15.48 7.75 14.09
C PHE A 59 15.69 9.14 14.71
N GLU A 60 16.56 9.98 14.13
CA GLU A 60 16.74 11.37 14.53
C GLU A 60 15.42 12.17 14.45
N ASP A 61 14.67 12.00 13.36
CA ASP A 61 13.36 12.67 13.16
C ASP A 61 12.29 12.20 14.17
N LEU A 62 12.29 10.90 14.51
CA LEU A 62 11.30 10.33 15.44
C LEU A 62 11.67 10.53 16.92
N ALA A 63 12.94 10.79 17.24
CA ALA A 63 13.45 10.89 18.61
C ALA A 63 12.69 11.90 19.49
N PRO A 64 12.31 13.11 19.03
CA PRO A 64 11.55 14.06 19.85
C PRO A 64 10.22 13.49 20.35
N MET A 65 9.48 12.80 19.48
CA MET A 65 8.22 12.15 19.85
C MET A 65 8.47 10.95 20.76
N LEU A 66 9.43 10.08 20.43
CA LEU A 66 9.69 8.85 21.17
C LEU A 66 10.26 9.09 22.58
N ASN A 67 11.07 10.14 22.75
CA ASN A 67 11.70 10.48 24.04
C ASN A 67 10.77 11.22 24.99
N THR A 68 9.56 11.58 24.56
CA THR A 68 8.56 12.20 25.44
C THR A 68 7.99 11.14 26.41
N PRO A 69 8.07 11.32 27.74
CA PRO A 69 7.72 10.27 28.72
C PRO A 69 6.28 9.74 28.64
N THR A 70 5.35 10.54 28.12
CA THR A 70 3.94 10.18 27.99
C THR A 70 3.62 9.46 26.68
N THR A 71 4.53 9.45 25.69
CA THR A 71 4.29 8.90 24.35
C THR A 71 3.89 7.44 24.40
N ALA A 72 4.59 6.61 25.19
CA ALA A 72 4.29 5.19 25.32
C ALA A 72 2.85 4.94 25.82
N LYS A 73 2.34 5.79 26.71
CA LYS A 73 0.99 5.67 27.29
C LYS A 73 -0.09 6.16 26.33
N ASN A 74 0.20 7.21 25.56
CA ASN A 74 -0.81 7.92 24.77
C ASN A 74 -0.88 7.45 23.31
N LEU A 75 0.24 7.06 22.70
CA LEU A 75 0.33 6.74 21.27
C LEU A 75 -0.67 5.66 20.80
N PRO A 76 -0.89 4.56 21.53
CA PRO A 76 -1.90 3.56 21.13
C PRO A 76 -3.31 4.16 21.06
N THR A 77 -3.67 5.00 22.02
CA THR A 77 -4.97 5.69 22.05
C THR A 77 -5.11 6.68 20.90
N TYR A 78 -4.08 7.49 20.62
CA TYR A 78 -4.06 8.38 19.45
C TYR A 78 -4.28 7.59 18.16
N LYS A 79 -3.52 6.52 17.93
CA LYS A 79 -3.65 5.69 16.71
C LYS A 79 -5.04 5.06 16.60
N ARG A 80 -5.62 4.58 17.69
CA ARG A 80 -6.97 3.99 17.70
C ARG A 80 -8.04 5.03 17.33
N LEU A 81 -7.97 6.23 17.90
CA LEU A 81 -8.94 7.30 17.62
C LEU A 81 -8.86 7.75 16.16
N LEU A 82 -7.66 7.90 15.60
CA LEU A 82 -7.46 8.31 14.21
C LEU A 82 -7.97 7.25 13.21
N ARG A 83 -7.87 5.96 13.55
CA ARG A 83 -8.26 4.85 12.67
C ARG A 83 -9.74 4.48 12.74
N ARG A 84 -10.48 5.01 13.72
CA ARG A 84 -11.85 4.59 14.05
C ARG A 84 -12.78 4.60 12.84
N GLU A 85 -12.79 5.69 12.08
CA GLU A 85 -13.71 5.87 10.95
C GLU A 85 -13.37 4.97 9.75
N ASP A 86 -12.10 4.63 9.58
CA ASP A 86 -11.62 3.83 8.46
C ASP A 86 -11.65 2.32 8.76
N GLU A 87 -11.66 1.91 10.04
CA GLU A 87 -11.53 0.49 10.42
C GLU A 87 -12.59 -0.41 9.77
N ALA A 88 -13.87 -0.04 9.88
CA ALA A 88 -14.95 -0.84 9.32
C ALA A 88 -14.87 -0.92 7.79
N ARG A 89 -14.50 0.20 7.13
CA ARG A 89 -14.41 0.29 5.67
C ARG A 89 -13.21 -0.48 5.12
N VAL A 90 -12.09 -0.49 5.84
CA VAL A 90 -10.93 -1.32 5.50
C VAL A 90 -11.29 -2.80 5.59
N ARG A 91 -11.97 -3.22 6.66
CA ARG A 91 -12.40 -4.62 6.81
C ARG A 91 -13.37 -5.04 5.72
N ASP A 92 -14.34 -4.19 5.42
CA ASP A 92 -15.33 -4.41 4.36
C ASP A 92 -14.66 -4.52 2.98
N ALA A 93 -13.72 -3.63 2.67
CA ALA A 93 -12.96 -3.69 1.43
C ALA A 93 -12.17 -5.00 1.29
N ILE A 94 -11.50 -5.45 2.35
CA ILE A 94 -10.78 -6.73 2.37
C ILE A 94 -11.73 -7.90 2.07
N GLN A 95 -12.91 -7.91 2.68
CA GLN A 95 -13.90 -8.98 2.47
C GLN A 95 -14.39 -9.02 1.01
N HIS A 96 -14.71 -7.87 0.43
CA HIS A 96 -15.14 -7.78 -0.97
C HIS A 96 -14.02 -8.14 -1.95
N GLU A 97 -12.80 -7.69 -1.69
CA GLU A 97 -11.62 -8.05 -2.49
C GLU A 97 -11.38 -9.55 -2.49
N TYR A 98 -11.46 -10.22 -1.33
CA TYR A 98 -11.31 -11.67 -1.24
C TYR A 98 -12.40 -12.42 -2.00
N ALA A 99 -13.66 -12.00 -1.89
CA ALA A 99 -14.76 -12.65 -2.62
C ALA A 99 -14.55 -12.57 -4.14
N GLU A 100 -14.12 -11.42 -4.66
CA GLU A 100 -13.82 -11.27 -6.09
C GLU A 100 -12.55 -12.00 -6.51
N PHE A 101 -11.53 -12.03 -5.65
CA PHE A 101 -10.34 -12.83 -5.87
C PHE A 101 -10.68 -14.30 -6.00
N ASP A 102 -11.42 -14.88 -5.05
CA ASP A 102 -11.83 -16.29 -5.07
C ASP A 102 -12.63 -16.62 -6.34
N ARG A 103 -13.59 -15.75 -6.69
CA ARG A 103 -14.38 -15.89 -7.91
C ARG A 103 -13.50 -15.95 -9.16
N LEU A 104 -12.52 -15.06 -9.28
CA LEU A 104 -11.59 -15.04 -10.42
C LEU A 104 -10.59 -16.18 -10.39
N PHE A 105 -10.12 -16.58 -9.21
CA PHE A 105 -9.18 -17.68 -9.04
C PHE A 105 -9.74 -19.00 -9.57
N LEU A 106 -11.05 -19.23 -9.38
CA LEU A 106 -11.75 -20.38 -9.93
C LEU A 106 -11.83 -20.40 -11.47
N THR A 107 -11.62 -19.27 -12.14
CA THR A 107 -11.64 -19.20 -13.62
C THR A 107 -10.33 -19.63 -14.27
N GLY A 108 -9.24 -19.77 -13.50
CA GLY A 108 -7.90 -20.00 -14.06
C GLY A 108 -7.17 -18.72 -14.52
N THR A 109 -7.85 -17.57 -14.55
CA THR A 109 -7.29 -16.31 -15.05
C THR A 109 -6.00 -15.89 -14.31
N PRO A 110 -5.95 -15.87 -12.96
CA PRO A 110 -4.71 -15.55 -12.25
C PRO A 110 -3.55 -16.51 -12.55
N GLN A 111 -3.84 -17.80 -12.71
CA GLN A 111 -2.86 -18.85 -12.96
C GLN A 111 -2.22 -18.65 -14.34
N GLU A 112 -3.03 -18.44 -15.37
CA GLU A 112 -2.57 -18.15 -16.74
C GLU A 112 -1.73 -16.88 -16.78
N ALA A 113 -2.23 -15.79 -16.17
CA ALA A 113 -1.53 -14.50 -16.15
C ALA A 113 -0.20 -14.58 -15.38
N THR A 114 -0.16 -15.31 -14.25
CA THR A 114 1.06 -15.51 -13.47
C THR A 114 2.08 -16.34 -14.25
N ALA A 115 1.66 -17.42 -14.91
CA ALA A 115 2.54 -18.24 -15.74
C ALA A 115 3.16 -17.42 -16.88
N ALA A 116 2.34 -16.63 -17.60
CA ALA A 116 2.81 -15.74 -18.65
C ALA A 116 3.80 -14.68 -18.12
N PHE A 117 3.50 -14.09 -16.96
CA PHE A 117 4.39 -13.11 -16.34
C PHE A 117 5.75 -13.71 -15.95
N LEU A 118 5.77 -14.89 -15.30
CA LEU A 118 7.01 -15.56 -14.91
C LEU A 118 7.85 -15.95 -16.13
N ALA A 119 7.23 -16.42 -17.22
CA ALA A 119 7.92 -16.68 -18.48
C ALA A 119 8.58 -15.41 -19.05
N SER A 120 7.88 -14.26 -18.98
CA SER A 120 8.43 -12.98 -19.45
C SER A 120 9.64 -12.47 -18.64
N LEU A 121 9.76 -12.86 -17.36
CA LEU A 121 10.92 -12.53 -16.54
C LEU A 121 12.14 -13.36 -16.93
N LYS A 122 11.95 -14.65 -17.28
CA LYS A 122 13.03 -15.52 -17.73
C LYS A 122 13.63 -15.09 -19.07
N LEU A 123 12.85 -14.46 -19.94
CA LEU A 123 13.33 -13.95 -21.25
C LEU A 123 14.15 -12.65 -21.13
N LYS A 124 14.22 -12.05 -19.94
CA LYS A 124 14.99 -10.81 -19.69
C LYS A 124 16.36 -11.06 -19.05
N PHE A 125 16.72 -12.33 -18.85
CA PHE A 125 18.01 -12.79 -18.35
C PHE A 125 18.54 -13.89 -19.29
#